data_AF-K9XRW4-F1
#
_entry.id   AF-K9XRW4-F1
#
_cell.length_a   1.000
_cell.length_b   1.000
_cell.length_c   1.000
_cell.angle_alpha   90.00
_cell.angle_beta   90.00
_cell.angle_gamma   90.00
#
_symmetry.space_group_name_H-M   'P 1'
#
loop_
_entity.id
_entity.type
_entity.pdbx_description
1 polymer ?
#
loop_
_entity_poly.entity_id
_entity_poly.type
_entity_poly.pdbx_seq_one_letter_code
_entity_poly.pdbx_strand_id
1 'polypeptide(L)'
;MKQILVKIIGVWQQKINPKIISFLSIFWLIGFGISALAMWGFLELADEVLEKETAILDLAVLKTLISYRSSLLNNLAIGITYLGSPTVLFFLSLAIAIVLWWRQKQIQATFLAIVTSGGIGLNYLLKNFFSRARPTIENNLVTVDFYSFPSGHAMTSLIIYGFLCYLLIFNYRKYSLLFISLTTILIILIGLTRLYLGVHWLTDVIGGYVAGTVWLFLCISSLEAAKTYRLNKTYVEPK
;
A
#
# COMPACT_ATOMS: atom_id res chain seq x y z
N MET A 1 -30.60 -19.72 28.77
CA MET A 1 -29.41 -19.40 27.93
C MET A 1 -29.57 -19.79 26.45
N LYS A 2 -29.81 -21.08 26.11
CA LYS A 2 -30.00 -21.51 24.70
C LYS A 2 -31.10 -20.76 23.94
N GLN A 3 -32.27 -20.52 24.55
CA GLN A 3 -33.37 -19.79 23.88
C GLN A 3 -33.07 -18.31 23.64
N ILE A 4 -32.26 -17.67 24.48
CA ILE A 4 -31.85 -16.26 24.31
C ILE A 4 -30.83 -16.16 23.18
N LEU A 5 -29.85 -17.08 23.14
CA LEU A 5 -28.88 -17.18 22.03
C LEU A 5 -29.57 -17.44 20.68
N VAL A 6 -30.54 -18.36 20.62
CA VAL A 6 -31.30 -18.65 19.39
C VAL A 6 -32.15 -17.46 18.96
N LYS A 7 -32.74 -16.70 19.90
CA LYS A 7 -33.53 -15.50 19.58
C LYS A 7 -32.67 -14.33 19.11
N ILE A 8 -31.47 -14.17 19.69
CA ILE A 8 -30.48 -13.18 19.23
C ILE A 8 -29.96 -13.56 17.84
N ILE A 9 -29.60 -14.83 17.62
CA ILE A 9 -29.12 -15.34 16.32
C ILE A 9 -30.24 -15.24 15.25
N GLY A 10 -31.50 -15.53 15.61
CA GLY A 10 -32.65 -15.45 14.71
C GLY A 10 -32.99 -14.02 14.28
N VAL A 11 -32.85 -13.03 15.19
CA VAL A 11 -32.99 -11.60 14.85
C VAL A 11 -31.84 -11.12 13.95
N TRP A 12 -30.63 -11.63 14.16
CA TRP A 12 -29.48 -11.37 13.30
C TRP A 12 -29.63 -11.99 11.90
N GLN A 13 -30.20 -13.19 11.79
CA GLN A 13 -30.43 -13.88 10.52
C GLN A 13 -31.59 -13.31 9.69
N GLN A 14 -32.61 -12.71 10.32
CA GLN A 14 -33.77 -12.15 9.60
C GLN A 14 -33.59 -10.70 9.15
N LYS A 15 -32.72 -9.91 9.80
CA LYS A 15 -32.56 -8.47 9.50
C LYS A 15 -31.46 -8.15 8.49
N ILE A 16 -30.57 -9.09 8.20
CA ILE A 16 -29.46 -8.88 7.28
C ILE A 16 -29.64 -9.84 6.11
N ASN A 17 -29.75 -9.29 4.89
CA ASN A 17 -29.88 -10.11 3.69
C ASN A 17 -28.71 -11.10 3.63
N PRO A 18 -28.95 -12.43 3.69
CA PRO A 18 -27.88 -13.43 3.76
C PRO A 18 -26.94 -13.38 2.56
N LYS A 19 -27.40 -12.82 1.42
CA LYS A 19 -26.56 -12.53 0.24
C LYS A 19 -25.53 -11.41 0.47
N ILE A 20 -25.84 -10.43 1.33
CA ILE A 20 -24.92 -9.34 1.70
C ILE A 20 -23.85 -9.85 2.66
N ILE A 21 -24.23 -10.69 3.63
CA ILE A 21 -23.27 -11.35 4.54
C ILE A 21 -22.33 -12.26 3.74
N SER A 22 -22.87 -13.09 2.84
CA SER A 22 -22.03 -13.98 2.03
C SER A 22 -21.08 -13.22 1.11
N PHE A 23 -21.56 -12.16 0.43
CA PHE A 23 -20.71 -11.33 -0.43
C PHE A 23 -19.60 -10.61 0.33
N LEU A 24 -19.91 -10.03 1.50
CA LEU A 24 -18.91 -9.37 2.34
C LEU A 24 -17.93 -10.37 2.93
N SER A 25 -18.38 -11.54 3.37
CA SER A 25 -17.48 -12.58 3.87
C SER A 25 -16.49 -13.05 2.80
N ILE A 26 -16.92 -13.18 1.54
CA ILE A 26 -16.03 -13.52 0.41
C ILE A 26 -15.02 -12.40 0.16
N PHE A 27 -15.44 -11.14 0.15
CA PHE A 27 -14.52 -10.00 -0.05
C PHE A 27 -13.43 -9.95 1.03
N TRP A 28 -13.81 -10.18 2.29
CA TRP A 28 -12.84 -10.19 3.38
C TRP A 28 -11.95 -11.42 3.37
N LEU A 29 -12.49 -12.61 3.04
CA LEU A 29 -11.69 -13.82 2.87
C LEU A 29 -10.65 -13.65 1.75
N ILE A 30 -11.03 -13.04 0.62
CA ILE A 30 -10.10 -12.72 -0.46
C ILE A 30 -9.06 -11.71 0.01
N GLY A 31 -9.47 -10.63 0.67
CA GLY A 31 -8.55 -9.60 1.19
C GLY A 31 -7.53 -10.18 2.17
N PHE A 32 -7.99 -10.97 3.16
CA PHE A 32 -7.12 -11.64 4.10
C PHE A 32 -6.24 -12.70 3.45
N GLY A 33 -6.77 -13.45 2.47
CA GLY A 33 -5.98 -14.41 1.69
C GLY A 33 -4.84 -13.74 0.93
N ILE A 34 -5.11 -12.60 0.27
CA ILE A 34 -4.09 -11.79 -0.41
C ILE A 34 -3.07 -11.27 0.61
N SER A 35 -3.51 -10.71 1.74
CA SER A 35 -2.60 -10.23 2.78
C SER A 35 -1.74 -11.34 3.37
N ALA A 36 -2.28 -12.54 3.58
CA ALA A 36 -1.54 -13.69 4.10
C ALA A 36 -0.51 -14.20 3.10
N LEU A 37 -0.89 -14.34 1.83
CA LEU A 37 0.03 -14.73 0.75
C LEU A 37 1.14 -13.71 0.55
N ALA A 38 0.81 -12.41 0.55
CA ALA A 38 1.80 -11.35 0.46
C ALA A 38 2.71 -11.31 1.70
N MET A 39 2.17 -11.54 2.91
CA MET A 39 3.00 -11.64 4.11
C MET A 39 3.98 -12.80 4.02
N TRP A 40 3.52 -13.99 3.61
CA TRP A 40 4.39 -15.14 3.39
C TRP A 40 5.49 -14.83 2.37
N GLY A 41 5.14 -14.26 1.21
CA GLY A 41 6.12 -13.86 0.20
C GLY A 41 7.09 -12.77 0.67
N PHE A 42 6.67 -11.88 1.58
CA PHE A 42 7.57 -10.89 2.18
C PHE A 42 8.59 -11.55 3.12
N LEU A 43 8.14 -12.53 3.92
CA LEU A 43 9.02 -13.26 4.84
C LEU A 43 10.05 -14.08 4.06
N GLU A 44 9.63 -14.81 3.02
CA GLU A 44 10.53 -15.57 2.15
C GLU A 44 11.58 -14.65 1.52
N LEU A 45 11.14 -13.55 0.89
CA LEU A 45 12.05 -12.58 0.27
C LEU A 45 12.99 -11.96 1.31
N ALA A 46 12.51 -11.69 2.51
CA ALA A 46 13.33 -11.13 3.58
C ALA A 46 14.41 -12.12 4.03
N ASP A 47 14.10 -13.41 4.07
CA ASP A 47 15.04 -14.47 4.42
C ASP A 47 16.15 -14.58 3.35
N GLU A 48 15.78 -14.69 2.07
CA GLU A 48 16.74 -14.71 0.96
C GLU A 48 17.66 -13.47 0.95
N VAL A 49 17.12 -12.30 1.31
CA VAL A 49 17.86 -11.04 1.42
C VAL A 49 18.85 -11.06 2.59
N LEU A 50 18.45 -11.60 3.74
CA LEU A 50 19.31 -11.70 4.93
C LEU A 50 20.43 -12.73 4.71
N GLU A 51 20.13 -13.84 4.04
CA GLU A 51 21.09 -14.88 3.66
C GLU A 51 21.96 -14.47 2.46
N LYS A 52 21.65 -13.34 1.82
CA LYS A 52 22.35 -12.76 0.66
C LYS A 52 22.27 -13.61 -0.61
N GLU A 53 21.32 -14.52 -0.70
CA GLU A 53 21.10 -15.35 -1.89
C GLU A 53 20.74 -14.51 -3.13
N THR A 54 20.07 -13.37 -2.91
CA THR A 54 19.64 -12.46 -3.98
C THR A 54 20.76 -11.54 -4.48
N ALA A 55 21.95 -11.56 -3.87
CA ALA A 55 22.99 -10.54 -4.10
C ALA A 55 23.47 -10.46 -5.56
N ILE A 56 23.59 -11.60 -6.25
CA ILE A 56 24.01 -11.65 -7.65
C ILE A 56 22.97 -10.97 -8.55
N LEU A 57 21.68 -11.30 -8.35
CA LEU A 57 20.58 -10.71 -9.11
C LEU A 57 20.46 -9.21 -8.85
N ASP A 58 20.48 -8.81 -7.57
CA ASP A 58 20.39 -7.42 -7.15
C ASP A 58 21.51 -6.56 -7.77
N LEU A 59 22.75 -7.08 -7.77
CA LEU A 59 23.88 -6.39 -8.35
C LEU A 59 23.81 -6.33 -9.88
N ALA A 60 23.38 -7.41 -10.54
CA ALA A 60 23.25 -7.45 -11.99
C ALA A 60 22.24 -6.40 -12.48
N VAL A 61 21.05 -6.36 -11.89
CA VAL A 61 19.99 -5.40 -12.26
C VAL A 61 20.44 -3.97 -12.01
N LEU A 62 21.07 -3.72 -10.87
CA LEU A 62 21.59 -2.40 -10.51
C LEU A 62 22.63 -1.90 -11.53
N LYS A 63 23.62 -2.73 -11.87
CA LYS A 63 24.67 -2.38 -12.84
C LYS A 63 24.08 -2.13 -14.24
N THR A 64 23.14 -2.98 -14.67
CA THR A 64 22.45 -2.81 -15.95
C THR A 64 21.74 -1.46 -16.02
N LEU A 65 20.96 -1.10 -14.99
CA LEU A 65 20.22 0.17 -15.00
C LEU A 65 21.14 1.40 -14.95
N ILE A 66 22.27 1.32 -14.24
CA ILE A 66 23.28 2.38 -14.23
C ILE A 66 23.91 2.59 -15.60
N SER A 67 24.10 1.52 -16.37
CA SER A 67 24.69 1.62 -17.72
C SER A 67 23.83 2.43 -18.70
N TYR A 68 22.53 2.56 -18.43
CA TYR A 68 21.60 3.39 -19.20
C TYR A 68 21.52 4.86 -18.73
N ARG A 69 22.43 5.30 -17.84
CA ARG A 69 22.41 6.68 -17.35
C ARG A 69 22.69 7.71 -18.44
N SER A 70 21.86 8.73 -18.53
CA SER A 70 22.03 9.87 -19.43
C SER A 70 21.40 11.12 -18.81
N SER A 71 21.82 12.32 -19.22
CA SER A 71 21.32 13.58 -18.65
C SER A 71 19.78 13.67 -18.67
N LEU A 72 19.16 13.31 -19.80
CA LEU A 72 17.71 13.32 -19.95
C LEU A 72 17.04 12.32 -19.00
N LEU A 73 17.49 11.05 -18.99
CA LEU A 73 16.89 10.01 -18.17
C LEU A 73 17.13 10.25 -16.67
N ASN A 74 18.25 10.86 -16.29
CA ASN A 74 18.53 11.27 -14.92
C ASN A 74 17.49 12.30 -14.44
N ASN A 75 17.25 13.35 -15.22
CA ASN A 75 16.27 14.38 -14.86
C ASN A 75 14.84 13.82 -14.78
N LEU A 76 14.47 12.95 -15.71
CA LEU A 76 13.18 12.25 -15.68
C LEU A 76 13.05 11.35 -14.45
N ALA A 77 14.09 10.57 -14.13
CA ALA A 77 14.10 9.70 -12.97
C ALA A 77 13.97 10.51 -11.66
N ILE A 78 14.68 11.63 -11.52
CA ILE A 78 14.58 12.53 -10.37
C ILE A 78 13.16 13.13 -10.28
N GLY A 79 12.60 13.60 -11.39
CA GLY A 79 11.25 14.17 -11.41
C GLY A 79 10.17 13.16 -11.02
N ILE A 80 10.20 11.96 -11.62
CA ILE A 80 9.24 10.89 -11.33
C ILE A 80 9.41 10.40 -9.89
N THR A 81 10.64 10.22 -9.41
CA THR A 81 10.86 9.71 -8.05
C THR A 81 10.31 10.66 -6.98
N TYR A 82 10.29 11.97 -7.25
CA TYR A 82 9.76 12.97 -6.34
C TYR A 82 8.26 12.74 -6.04
N LEU A 83 7.50 12.25 -7.02
CA LEU A 83 6.09 11.87 -6.82
C LEU A 83 5.92 10.73 -5.81
N GLY A 84 6.92 9.85 -5.71
CA GLY A 84 6.94 8.75 -4.76
C GLY A 84 7.55 9.07 -3.39
N SER A 85 7.96 10.32 -3.16
CA SER A 85 8.57 10.73 -1.89
C SER A 85 7.57 10.57 -0.74
N PRO A 86 7.92 9.85 0.36
CA PRO A 86 7.05 9.71 1.52
C PRO A 86 6.58 11.06 2.08
N THR A 87 7.44 12.08 2.06
CA THR A 87 7.12 13.44 2.51
C THR A 87 6.09 14.10 1.59
N VAL A 88 6.28 14.02 0.27
CA VAL A 88 5.35 14.59 -0.72
C VAL A 88 3.98 13.91 -0.60
N LEU A 89 3.98 12.57 -0.51
CA LEU A 89 2.76 11.80 -0.38
C LEU A 89 2.05 12.04 0.96
N PHE A 90 2.79 12.28 2.05
CA PHE A 90 2.20 12.65 3.34
C PHE A 90 1.39 13.95 3.22
N PHE A 91 2.00 15.01 2.67
CA PHE A 91 1.31 16.30 2.51
C PHE A 91 0.16 16.22 1.49
N LEU A 92 0.32 15.45 0.42
CA LEU A 92 -0.77 15.18 -0.54
C LEU A 92 -1.95 14.49 0.15
N SER A 93 -1.69 13.40 0.90
CA SER A 93 -2.71 12.70 1.66
C SER A 93 -3.37 13.58 2.70
N LEU A 94 -2.61 14.43 3.39
CA LEU A 94 -3.13 15.38 4.37
C LEU A 94 -4.10 16.38 3.71
N ALA A 95 -3.71 16.98 2.58
CA ALA A 95 -4.56 17.90 1.84
C ALA A 95 -5.86 17.21 1.37
N ILE A 96 -5.77 16.01 0.81
CA ILE A 96 -6.94 15.23 0.39
C ILE A 96 -7.82 14.86 1.59
N ALA A 97 -7.24 14.46 2.72
CA ALA A 97 -7.98 14.13 3.93
C ALA A 97 -8.77 15.33 4.46
N ILE A 98 -8.18 16.53 4.46
CA ILE A 98 -8.87 17.78 4.82
C ILE A 98 -10.05 18.04 3.89
N VAL A 99 -9.87 17.91 2.58
CA VAL A 99 -10.95 18.07 1.59
C VAL A 99 -12.07 17.05 1.82
N LEU A 100 -11.73 15.77 2.05
CA LEU A 100 -12.70 14.72 2.34
C LEU A 100 -13.46 15.01 3.64
N TRP A 101 -12.78 15.53 4.66
CA TRP A 101 -13.41 15.94 5.92
C TRP A 101 -14.44 17.04 5.70
N TRP A 102 -14.09 18.11 4.97
CA TRP A 102 -15.01 19.20 4.64
C TRP A 102 -16.18 18.76 3.76
N ARG A 103 -15.99 17.74 2.92
CA ARG A 103 -17.05 17.12 2.11
C ARG A 103 -17.90 16.09 2.87
N GLN A 104 -17.80 16.05 4.20
CA GLN A 104 -18.53 15.13 5.09
C GLN A 104 -18.22 13.64 4.82
N LYS A 105 -17.04 13.34 4.27
CA LYS A 105 -16.51 11.97 4.03
C LYS A 105 -15.51 11.59 5.12
N GLN A 106 -15.91 11.76 6.39
CA GLN A 106 -15.03 11.62 7.57
C GLN A 106 -14.40 10.23 7.70
N ILE A 107 -15.12 9.16 7.36
CA ILE A 107 -14.57 7.79 7.41
C ILE A 107 -13.42 7.66 6.40
N GLN A 108 -13.63 8.11 5.16
CA GLN A 108 -12.61 8.06 4.12
C GLN A 108 -11.38 8.91 4.49
N ALA A 109 -11.59 10.11 5.05
CA ALA A 109 -10.52 10.96 5.54
C ALA A 109 -9.71 10.29 6.66
N THR A 110 -10.39 9.68 7.63
CA THR A 110 -9.76 8.96 8.75
C THR A 110 -8.93 7.78 8.25
N PHE A 111 -9.48 6.97 7.35
CA PHE A 111 -8.74 5.84 6.78
C PHE A 111 -7.58 6.28 5.90
N LEU A 112 -7.69 7.38 5.13
CA LEU A 112 -6.55 7.92 4.38
C LEU A 112 -5.41 8.34 5.34
N ALA A 113 -5.74 8.94 6.48
CA ALA A 113 -4.77 9.29 7.51
C ALA A 113 -4.11 8.04 8.12
N ILE A 114 -4.87 7.00 8.46
CA ILE A 114 -4.37 5.71 8.98
C ILE A 114 -3.45 5.03 7.96
N VAL A 115 -3.93 4.91 6.72
CA VAL A 115 -3.21 4.31 5.59
C VAL A 115 -1.86 4.99 5.39
N THR A 116 -1.84 6.33 5.39
CA THR A 116 -0.64 7.13 5.16
C THR A 116 0.33 7.06 6.34
N SER A 117 -0.13 7.44 7.54
CA SER A 117 0.73 7.52 8.73
C SER A 117 1.21 6.13 9.18
N GLY A 118 0.32 5.14 9.21
CA GLY A 118 0.67 3.77 9.55
C GLY A 118 1.56 3.11 8.51
N GLY A 119 1.37 3.41 7.21
CA GLY A 119 2.25 2.91 6.15
C GLY A 119 3.68 3.46 6.25
N ILE A 120 3.82 4.77 6.51
CA ILE A 120 5.12 5.42 6.75
C ILE A 120 5.78 4.86 8.01
N GLY A 121 5.02 4.75 9.11
CA GLY A 121 5.50 4.19 10.37
C GLY A 121 5.95 2.73 10.23
N LEU A 122 5.17 1.90 9.55
CA LEU A 122 5.52 0.51 9.28
C LEU A 122 6.80 0.40 8.46
N ASN A 123 6.96 1.23 7.41
CA ASN A 123 8.21 1.25 6.63
C ASN A 123 9.42 1.61 7.51
N TYR A 124 9.27 2.60 8.38
CA TYR A 124 10.33 2.99 9.31
C TYR A 124 10.69 1.86 10.28
N LEU A 125 9.71 1.17 10.85
CA LEU A 125 9.93 0.02 11.74
C LEU A 125 10.64 -1.13 11.02
N LEU A 126 10.16 -1.53 9.84
CA LEU A 126 10.77 -2.59 9.05
C LEU A 126 12.22 -2.25 8.68
N LYS A 127 12.48 -0.99 8.31
CA LYS A 127 13.84 -0.53 8.01
C LYS A 127 14.80 -0.67 9.17
N ASN A 128 14.38 -0.29 10.38
CA ASN A 128 15.21 -0.48 11.57
C ASN A 128 15.38 -1.96 11.91
N PHE A 129 14.34 -2.78 11.72
CA PHE A 129 14.41 -4.21 11.98
C PHE A 129 15.42 -4.92 11.08
N PHE A 130 15.36 -4.71 9.76
CA PHE A 130 16.25 -5.38 8.82
C PHE A 130 17.62 -4.71 8.69
N SER A 131 17.71 -3.40 8.93
CA SER A 131 18.97 -2.63 8.92
C SER A 131 19.85 -2.85 7.68
N ARG A 132 19.25 -3.18 6.52
CA ARG A 132 19.99 -3.51 5.31
C ARG A 132 20.73 -2.29 4.75
N ALA A 133 22.00 -2.50 4.40
CA ALA A 133 22.83 -1.49 3.74
C ALA A 133 22.39 -1.21 2.31
N ARG A 134 22.52 0.06 1.89
CA ARG A 134 22.25 0.49 0.52
C ARG A 134 23.35 0.06 -0.45
N PRO A 135 23.05 0.06 -1.76
CA PRO A 135 24.10 0.00 -2.76
C PRO A 135 25.11 1.14 -2.57
N THR A 136 26.41 0.81 -2.65
CA THR A 136 27.49 1.79 -2.66
C THR A 136 27.94 1.96 -4.11
N ILE A 137 27.68 3.12 -4.70
CA ILE A 137 27.96 3.40 -6.11
C ILE A 137 28.68 4.74 -6.20
N GLU A 138 29.69 4.81 -7.07
CA GLU A 138 30.34 6.06 -7.43
C GLU A 138 29.35 6.97 -8.19
N ASN A 139 29.39 8.28 -7.95
CA ASN A 139 28.48 9.26 -8.56
C ASN A 139 26.98 9.03 -8.24
N ASN A 140 26.64 9.03 -6.95
CA ASN A 140 25.24 9.03 -6.51
C ASN A 140 24.49 10.24 -7.09
N LEU A 141 23.35 9.97 -7.73
CA LEU A 141 22.47 11.02 -8.27
C LEU A 141 21.63 11.69 -7.16
N VAL A 142 21.41 10.98 -6.06
CA VAL A 142 20.70 11.46 -4.86
C VAL A 142 21.30 10.82 -3.61
N THR A 143 21.43 11.57 -2.52
CA THR A 143 21.96 11.09 -1.23
C THR A 143 20.83 10.66 -0.31
N VAL A 144 20.94 9.50 0.34
CA VAL A 144 19.94 8.97 1.29
C VAL A 144 20.63 8.22 2.43
N ASP A 145 20.56 8.77 3.65
CA ASP A 145 21.34 8.32 4.80
C ASP A 145 20.58 7.40 5.77
N PHE A 146 19.74 6.49 5.24
CA PHE A 146 18.95 5.55 6.06
C PHE A 146 18.85 4.16 5.41
N TYR A 147 18.48 3.11 6.14
CA TYR A 147 18.45 1.72 5.65
C TYR A 147 17.67 1.50 4.34
N SER A 148 18.06 0.47 3.59
CA SER A 148 17.55 0.20 2.24
C SER A 148 16.24 -0.60 2.24
N PHE A 149 16.14 -1.67 3.03
CA PHE A 149 15.04 -2.62 2.94
C PHE A 149 13.95 -2.38 3.99
N PRO A 150 12.65 -2.38 3.61
CA PRO A 150 12.14 -2.30 2.25
C PRO A 150 12.11 -0.85 1.72
N SER A 151 12.03 -0.68 0.41
CA SER A 151 12.00 0.64 -0.25
C SER A 151 10.79 1.46 0.18
N GLY A 152 11.06 2.61 0.80
CA GLY A 152 10.03 3.53 1.27
C GLY A 152 9.22 4.14 0.13
N HIS A 153 9.86 4.59 -0.95
CA HIS A 153 9.15 5.17 -2.10
C HIS A 153 8.22 4.14 -2.76
N ALA A 154 8.68 2.90 -2.92
CA ALA A 154 7.86 1.83 -3.50
C ALA A 154 6.65 1.52 -2.60
N MET A 155 6.89 1.32 -1.30
CA MET A 155 5.88 0.99 -0.32
C MET A 155 4.83 2.10 -0.15
N THR A 156 5.25 3.34 0.11
CA THR A 156 4.31 4.44 0.34
C THR A 156 3.54 4.82 -0.91
N SER A 157 4.16 4.75 -2.10
CA SER A 157 3.45 5.00 -3.36
C SER A 157 2.36 3.97 -3.60
N LEU A 158 2.65 2.68 -3.40
CA LEU A 158 1.65 1.63 -3.54
C LEU A 158 0.48 1.83 -2.57
N ILE A 159 0.80 2.07 -1.30
CA ILE A 159 -0.22 2.27 -0.25
C ILE A 159 -1.10 3.48 -0.58
N ILE A 160 -0.51 4.64 -0.86
CA ILE A 160 -1.25 5.90 -0.96
C ILE A 160 -1.96 6.00 -2.31
N TYR A 161 -1.27 5.79 -3.43
CA TYR A 161 -1.92 5.83 -4.74
C TYR A 161 -2.92 4.68 -4.92
N GLY A 162 -2.62 3.49 -4.40
CA GLY A 162 -3.57 2.37 -4.40
C GLY A 162 -4.85 2.69 -3.63
N PHE A 163 -4.74 3.31 -2.46
CA PHE A 163 -5.91 3.71 -1.68
C PHE A 163 -6.73 4.82 -2.37
N LEU A 164 -6.05 5.83 -2.95
CA LEU A 164 -6.71 6.87 -3.74
C LEU A 164 -7.41 6.30 -4.98
N CYS A 165 -6.77 5.36 -5.68
CA CYS A 165 -7.36 4.63 -6.80
C CYS A 165 -8.64 3.89 -6.37
N TYR A 166 -8.59 3.18 -5.23
CA TYR A 166 -9.75 2.52 -4.66
C TYR A 166 -10.90 3.51 -4.36
N LEU A 167 -10.61 4.69 -3.80
CA LEU A 167 -11.62 5.73 -3.58
C LEU A 167 -12.21 6.27 -4.90
N LEU A 168 -11.39 6.42 -5.94
CA LEU A 168 -11.85 6.87 -7.26
C LEU A 168 -12.76 5.83 -7.93
N ILE A 169 -12.39 4.55 -7.91
CA ILE A 169 -13.18 3.44 -8.47
C ILE A 169 -14.58 3.40 -7.85
N PHE A 170 -14.67 3.60 -6.53
CA PHE A 170 -15.96 3.59 -5.83
C PHE A 170 -16.92 4.66 -6.34
N ASN A 171 -16.41 5.86 -6.68
CA ASN A 171 -17.23 6.98 -7.16
C ASN A 171 -17.42 6.97 -8.69
N TYR A 172 -16.50 6.36 -9.44
CA TYR A 172 -16.41 6.46 -10.90
C TYR A 172 -16.13 5.10 -11.57
N ARG A 173 -16.95 4.10 -11.24
CA ARG A 173 -16.76 2.69 -11.62
C ARG A 173 -16.52 2.46 -13.12
N LYS A 174 -17.12 3.27 -14.00
CA LYS A 174 -16.93 3.21 -15.46
C LYS A 174 -15.47 3.42 -15.93
N TYR A 175 -14.66 4.10 -15.13
CA TYR A 175 -13.25 4.38 -15.43
C TYR A 175 -12.28 3.54 -14.60
N SER A 176 -12.76 2.46 -13.98
CA SER A 176 -11.96 1.64 -13.06
C SER A 176 -10.68 1.12 -13.69
N LEU A 177 -10.76 0.53 -14.89
CA LEU A 177 -9.59 0.04 -15.62
C LEU A 177 -8.56 1.15 -15.89
N LEU A 178 -9.02 2.35 -16.26
CA LEU A 178 -8.13 3.48 -16.50
C LEU A 178 -7.38 3.88 -15.23
N PHE A 179 -8.08 4.02 -14.10
CA PHE A 179 -7.45 4.38 -12.83
C PHE A 179 -6.47 3.32 -12.34
N ILE A 180 -6.82 2.03 -12.47
CA ILE A 180 -5.94 0.92 -12.09
C ILE A 180 -4.68 0.93 -12.95
N SER A 181 -4.81 1.09 -14.27
CA SER A 181 -3.68 1.11 -15.20
C SER A 181 -2.74 2.27 -14.91
N LEU A 182 -3.27 3.50 -14.81
CA LEU A 182 -2.44 4.69 -14.54
C LEU A 182 -1.75 4.61 -13.18
N THR A 183 -2.46 4.14 -12.15
CA THR A 183 -1.91 3.98 -10.79
C THR A 183 -0.80 2.94 -10.78
N THR A 184 -1.03 1.78 -11.41
CA THR A 184 -0.04 0.70 -11.50
C THR A 184 1.21 1.16 -12.24
N ILE A 185 1.05 1.83 -13.39
CA ILE A 185 2.17 2.37 -14.18
C ILE A 185 2.99 3.35 -13.33
N LEU A 186 2.33 4.29 -12.65
CA LEU A 186 3.00 5.27 -11.80
C LEU A 186 3.79 4.61 -10.67
N ILE A 187 3.19 3.66 -9.95
CA ILE A 187 3.84 2.94 -8.85
C ILE A 187 5.08 2.19 -9.37
N ILE A 188 4.95 1.46 -10.48
CA ILE A 188 6.05 0.71 -11.09
C ILE A 188 7.17 1.66 -11.50
N LEU A 189 6.86 2.76 -12.19
CA LEU A 189 7.84 3.75 -12.60
C LEU A 189 8.59 4.34 -11.41
N ILE A 190 7.89 4.66 -10.32
CA ILE A 190 8.51 5.15 -9.08
C ILE A 190 9.52 4.12 -8.54
N GLY A 191 9.17 2.84 -8.44
CA GLY A 191 10.14 1.83 -7.97
C GLY A 191 11.33 1.68 -8.91
N LEU A 192 11.11 1.67 -10.23
CA LEU A 192 12.18 1.61 -11.24
C LEU A 192 13.14 2.79 -11.10
N THR A 193 12.64 4.01 -10.82
CA THR A 193 13.52 5.16 -10.57
C THR A 193 14.44 4.92 -9.39
N ARG A 194 14.03 4.18 -8.36
CA ARG A 194 14.88 3.91 -7.18
C ARG A 194 16.06 3.01 -7.49
N LEU A 195 15.85 2.04 -8.38
CA LEU A 195 16.90 1.17 -8.90
C LEU A 195 17.85 1.95 -9.81
N TYR A 196 17.29 2.73 -10.75
CA TYR A 196 18.05 3.55 -11.68
C TYR A 196 18.92 4.61 -10.98
N LEU A 197 18.38 5.28 -9.96
CA LEU A 197 19.11 6.25 -9.14
C LEU A 197 20.15 5.59 -8.23
N GLY A 198 20.16 4.26 -8.15
CA GLY A 198 21.20 3.51 -7.46
C GLY A 198 21.09 3.50 -5.94
N VAL A 199 19.89 3.76 -5.41
CA VAL A 199 19.69 3.91 -3.96
C VAL A 199 19.00 2.71 -3.32
N HIS A 200 18.49 1.79 -4.12
CA HIS A 200 17.81 0.58 -3.66
C HIS A 200 18.19 -0.61 -4.52
N TRP A 201 18.19 -1.78 -3.89
CA TRP A 201 18.27 -3.08 -4.56
C TRP A 201 16.92 -3.44 -5.19
N LEU A 202 16.90 -4.36 -6.16
CA LEU A 202 15.65 -4.85 -6.77
C LEU A 202 14.72 -5.41 -5.69
N THR A 203 15.28 -6.23 -4.82
CA THR A 203 14.56 -6.85 -3.70
C THR A 203 14.03 -5.84 -2.69
N ASP A 204 14.66 -4.68 -2.49
CA ASP A 204 14.11 -3.59 -1.66
C ASP A 204 12.78 -3.07 -2.23
N VAL A 205 12.72 -2.91 -3.57
CA VAL A 205 11.55 -2.40 -4.27
C VAL A 205 10.43 -3.44 -4.25
N ILE A 206 10.75 -4.70 -4.53
CA ILE A 206 9.78 -5.80 -4.45
C ILE A 206 9.26 -5.93 -3.01
N GLY A 207 10.13 -5.97 -2.00
CA GLY A 207 9.72 -6.03 -0.60
C GLY A 207 8.86 -4.84 -0.19
N GLY A 208 9.13 -3.64 -0.72
CA GLY A 208 8.28 -2.47 -0.53
C GLY A 208 6.88 -2.65 -1.12
N TYR A 209 6.76 -3.21 -2.32
CA TYR A 209 5.46 -3.51 -2.91
C TYR A 209 4.68 -4.58 -2.16
N VAL A 210 5.36 -5.65 -1.75
CA VAL A 210 4.72 -6.75 -1.03
C VAL A 210 4.22 -6.27 0.35
N ALA A 211 5.07 -5.63 1.15
CA ALA A 211 4.67 -5.06 2.44
C ALA A 211 3.58 -3.98 2.29
N GLY A 212 3.68 -3.15 1.25
CA GLY A 212 2.66 -2.15 0.93
C GLY A 212 1.31 -2.78 0.59
N THR A 213 1.31 -3.90 -0.14
CA THR A 213 0.10 -4.64 -0.50
C THR A 213 -0.59 -5.19 0.74
N VAL A 214 0.16 -5.82 1.65
CA VAL A 214 -0.37 -6.30 2.93
C VAL A 214 -1.08 -5.16 3.68
N TRP A 215 -0.41 -4.02 3.85
CA TRP A 215 -0.94 -2.88 4.58
C TRP A 215 -2.18 -2.26 3.90
N LEU A 216 -2.13 -2.09 2.58
CA LEU A 216 -3.20 -1.51 1.80
C LEU A 216 -4.48 -2.35 1.89
N PHE A 217 -4.38 -3.66 1.68
CA PHE A 217 -5.54 -4.54 1.72
C PHE A 217 -6.13 -4.64 3.13
N LEU A 218 -5.30 -4.73 4.18
CA LEU A 218 -5.78 -4.68 5.56
C LEU A 218 -6.57 -3.40 5.84
N CYS A 219 -6.08 -2.24 5.37
CA CYS A 219 -6.77 -0.97 5.55
C CYS A 219 -8.08 -0.88 4.75
N ILE A 220 -8.10 -1.35 3.49
CA ILE A 220 -9.31 -1.36 2.65
C ILE A 220 -10.36 -2.29 3.25
N SER A 221 -9.98 -3.50 3.66
CA SER A 221 -10.90 -4.45 4.31
C SER A 221 -11.47 -3.87 5.61
N SER A 222 -10.65 -3.21 6.41
CA SER A 222 -11.07 -2.52 7.64
C SER A 222 -11.99 -1.33 7.36
N LEU A 223 -11.78 -0.59 6.26
CA LEU A 223 -12.66 0.50 5.85
C LEU A 223 -14.04 -0.02 5.44
N GLU A 224 -14.08 -1.07 4.61
CA GLU A 224 -15.34 -1.69 4.20
C GLU A 224 -16.09 -2.24 5.41
N ALA A 225 -15.38 -2.84 6.38
CA ALA A 225 -15.94 -3.24 7.66
C ALA A 225 -16.65 -2.09 8.40
N ALA A 226 -15.95 -0.98 8.57
CA ALA A 226 -16.45 0.18 9.29
C ALA A 226 -17.68 0.78 8.60
N LYS A 227 -17.70 0.82 7.26
CA LYS A 227 -18.86 1.27 6.48
C LYS A 227 -20.05 0.34 6.67
N THR A 228 -19.87 -0.97 6.56
CA THR A 228 -20.96 -1.95 6.76
C THR A 228 -21.55 -1.85 8.17
N TYR A 229 -20.70 -1.78 9.20
CA TYR A 229 -21.15 -1.66 10.58
C TYR A 229 -21.98 -0.38 10.80
N ARG A 230 -21.54 0.76 10.27
CA ARG A 230 -22.27 2.03 10.37
C ARG A 230 -23.61 2.02 9.64
N LEU A 231 -23.67 1.42 8.45
CA LEU A 231 -24.92 1.24 7.71
C LEU A 231 -25.91 0.41 8.53
N ASN A 232 -25.48 -0.75 9.05
CA ASN A 232 -26.33 -1.62 9.85
C ASN A 232 -26.87 -0.93 11.11
N LYS A 233 -26.06 -0.13 11.81
CA LYS A 233 -26.52 0.63 12.99
C LYS A 233 -27.63 1.64 12.65
N THR A 234 -27.52 2.31 11.50
CA THR A 234 -28.51 3.30 11.05
C THR A 234 -29.87 2.68 10.70
N TYR A 235 -29.88 1.44 10.19
CA TYR A 235 -31.12 0.72 9.88
C TYR A 235 -31.80 0.08 11.11
N VAL A 236 -31.04 -0.26 12.15
CA VAL A 236 -31.56 -0.93 13.35
C VAL A 236 -32.14 0.07 14.36
N GLU A 237 -31.61 1.28 14.42
CA GLU A 237 -32.09 2.38 15.26
C GLU A 237 -32.45 3.60 14.40
N PRO A 238 -33.57 3.56 13.63
CA PRO A 238 -34.07 4.78 13.01
C PRO A 238 -34.42 5.79 14.10
N LYS A 239 -33.89 7.01 13.98
CA LYS A 239 -34.19 8.12 14.89
C LYS A 239 -35.68 8.43 14.93
#